data_AF-A0A920CGB1-F1
#
_entry.id   AF-A0A920CGB1-F1
#
_cell.length_a   1.000
_cell.length_b   1.000
_cell.length_c   1.000
_cell.angle_alpha   90.00
_cell.angle_beta   90.00
_cell.angle_gamma   90.00
#
_symmetry.space_group_name_H-M   'P 1'
#
loop_
_entity.id
_entity.type
_entity.pdbx_description
1 polymer ?
#
loop_
_entity_poly.entity_id
_entity_poly.type
_entity_poly.pdbx_seq_one_letter_code
_entity_poly.pdbx_strand_id
1 'polypeptide(L)'
;MSAFNPYFPKIFTALDYDLKHRIETPISLKYYSKIPIDGKGISFEIPKDTTIVAIPEWTTGSKFYEIGYGYTSYPTYEKGWRYVRPFILADDLNPVDNEQFYYVDMGSLEAVLDKVIEVNQPFQAEIRQQGWSLKKGQHVVARYIDNALYQHGVYLSPDLFYKVIDRWNAILLGAIGIIVATYLLGRGTWSSRK
;
A
#
# COMPACT_ATOMS: atom_id res chain seq x y z
N MET A 1 21.73 -7.96 -11.03
CA MET A 1 22.53 -7.44 -9.90
C MET A 1 21.60 -6.69 -8.96
N SER A 2 21.43 -7.14 -7.70
CA SER A 2 20.55 -6.46 -6.74
C SER A 2 21.33 -5.33 -6.07
N ALA A 3 21.02 -4.08 -6.43
CA ALA A 3 21.59 -2.89 -5.81
C ALA A 3 21.27 -2.88 -4.31
N PHE A 4 22.28 -2.61 -3.48
CA PHE A 4 22.12 -2.39 -2.05
C PHE A 4 21.21 -1.17 -1.84
N ASN A 5 20.05 -1.36 -1.20
CA ASN A 5 19.16 -0.28 -0.83
C ASN A 5 19.25 -0.06 0.69
N PRO A 6 19.86 1.05 1.16
CA PRO A 6 20.07 1.30 2.59
C PRO A 6 18.76 1.39 3.38
N TYR A 7 17.64 1.66 2.71
CA TYR A 7 16.31 1.76 3.33
C TYR A 7 15.62 0.40 3.52
N PHE A 8 16.14 -0.66 2.90
CA PHE A 8 15.58 -2.00 2.96
C PHE A 8 16.69 -3.03 3.21
N PRO A 9 17.29 -3.03 4.42
CA PRO A 9 18.29 -4.03 4.76
C PRO A 9 17.66 -5.42 4.62
N LYS A 10 18.27 -6.28 3.78
CA LYS A 10 17.82 -7.65 3.52
C LYS A 10 17.86 -8.46 4.81
N ILE A 11 16.75 -8.50 5.55
CA ILE A 11 16.62 -9.37 6.73
C ILE A 11 15.24 -10.01 6.68
N PHE A 12 15.10 -11.03 5.83
CA PHE A 12 14.02 -12.02 5.97
C PHE A 12 14.60 -13.38 5.65
N THR A 13 14.63 -14.26 6.65
CA THR A 13 14.92 -15.68 6.47
C THR A 13 13.73 -16.29 5.73
N ALA A 14 13.91 -16.67 4.48
CA ALA A 14 12.86 -17.32 3.71
C ALA A 14 12.59 -18.72 4.29
N LEU A 15 11.43 -18.92 4.90
CA LEU A 15 10.84 -20.24 4.97
C LEU A 15 10.46 -20.62 3.52
N ASP A 16 10.85 -21.81 3.09
CA ASP A 16 10.62 -22.30 1.74
C ASP A 16 9.14 -22.69 1.59
N TYR A 17 8.30 -21.68 1.38
CA TYR A 17 6.88 -21.86 1.14
C TYR A 17 6.64 -22.12 -0.35
N ASP A 18 5.79 -23.12 -0.64
CA ASP A 18 5.22 -23.31 -1.97
C ASP A 18 4.18 -22.20 -2.23
N LEU A 19 4.63 -21.14 -2.92
CA LEU A 19 3.83 -19.97 -3.23
C LEU A 19 3.33 -20.05 -4.67
N LYS A 20 2.07 -19.69 -4.88
CA LYS A 20 1.53 -19.41 -6.21
C LYS A 20 2.05 -18.07 -6.68
N HIS A 21 3.07 -18.13 -7.54
CA HIS A 21 3.73 -16.97 -8.13
C HIS A 21 2.91 -16.30 -9.23
N ARG A 22 2.10 -17.10 -9.93
CA ARG A 22 1.28 -16.66 -11.06
C ARG A 22 -0.19 -16.67 -10.68
N ILE A 23 -0.90 -15.60 -11.03
CA ILE A 23 -2.34 -15.46 -10.78
C ILE A 23 -3.01 -14.78 -11.98
N GLU A 24 -4.31 -15.00 -12.12
CA GLU A 24 -5.15 -14.22 -13.02
C GLU A 24 -5.52 -12.88 -12.36
N THR A 25 -5.46 -11.80 -13.14
CA THR A 25 -5.82 -10.46 -12.67
C THR A 25 -7.32 -10.39 -12.33
N PRO A 26 -7.70 -10.00 -11.10
CA PRO A 26 -9.11 -9.96 -10.70
C PRO A 26 -9.90 -8.82 -11.37
N ILE A 27 -9.18 -7.81 -11.87
CA ILE A 27 -9.71 -6.64 -12.58
C ILE A 27 -8.75 -6.24 -13.71
N SER A 28 -9.20 -5.38 -14.63
CA SER A 28 -8.28 -4.74 -15.59
C SER A 28 -7.40 -3.71 -14.89
N LEU A 29 -6.09 -3.81 -15.12
CA LEU A 29 -5.09 -2.89 -14.56
C LEU A 29 -4.73 -1.84 -15.59
N LYS A 30 -4.95 -0.57 -15.26
CA LYS A 30 -4.70 0.56 -16.16
C LYS A 30 -3.51 1.37 -15.68
N TYR A 31 -2.56 1.58 -16.57
CA TYR A 31 -1.31 2.28 -16.30
C TYR A 31 -1.22 3.55 -17.14
N TYR A 32 -0.64 4.58 -16.54
CA TYR A 32 -0.60 5.92 -17.11
C TYR A 32 0.81 6.51 -17.02
N SER A 33 1.28 7.20 -18.06
CA SER A 33 2.56 7.93 -18.00
C SER A 33 2.53 9.16 -17.08
N LYS A 34 1.33 9.64 -16.73
CA LYS A 34 1.08 10.73 -15.78
C LYS A 34 -0.25 10.49 -15.06
N ILE A 35 -0.43 11.04 -13.87
CA ILE A 35 -1.70 10.94 -13.15
C ILE A 35 -2.80 11.63 -13.99
N PRO A 36 -3.87 10.91 -14.37
CA PRO A 36 -4.92 11.46 -15.23
C PRO A 36 -5.88 12.35 -14.43
N ILE A 37 -6.20 13.53 -14.98
CA ILE A 37 -7.16 14.47 -14.39
C ILE A 37 -8.62 14.02 -14.65
N ASP A 38 -8.87 13.35 -15.76
CA ASP A 38 -10.21 12.92 -16.23
C ASP A 38 -10.33 11.40 -16.47
N GLY A 39 -9.36 10.62 -15.98
CA GLY A 39 -9.30 9.17 -16.18
C GLY A 39 -8.93 8.72 -17.60
N LYS A 40 -8.65 9.65 -18.53
CA LYS A 40 -8.21 9.34 -19.90
C LYS A 40 -6.68 9.29 -20.00
N GLY A 41 -6.19 8.74 -21.11
CA GLY A 41 -4.75 8.67 -21.39
C GLY A 41 -4.07 7.41 -20.87
N ILE A 42 -4.79 6.28 -20.88
CA ILE A 42 -4.23 4.95 -20.60
C ILE A 42 -3.04 4.75 -21.55
N SER A 43 -1.88 4.49 -20.96
CA SER A 43 -0.64 4.25 -21.69
C SER A 43 -0.40 2.75 -21.89
N PHE A 44 -0.84 1.94 -20.93
CA PHE A 44 -0.72 0.50 -20.96
C PHE A 44 -1.87 -0.11 -20.14
N GLU A 45 -2.41 -1.26 -20.56
CA GLU A 45 -3.49 -1.96 -19.86
C GLU A 45 -3.20 -3.46 -19.83
N ILE A 46 -3.39 -4.07 -18.66
CA ILE A 46 -3.46 -5.52 -18.50
C ILE A 46 -4.93 -5.87 -18.33
N PRO A 47 -5.56 -6.57 -19.29
CA PRO A 47 -6.96 -6.96 -19.18
C PRO A 47 -7.23 -7.82 -17.93
N LYS A 48 -8.47 -7.79 -17.45
CA LYS A 48 -8.97 -8.74 -16.46
C LYS A 48 -8.73 -10.20 -16.94
N ASP A 49 -8.56 -11.11 -16.00
CA ASP A 49 -8.39 -12.55 -16.21
C ASP A 49 -7.11 -12.89 -17.00
N THR A 50 -6.16 -11.94 -17.08
CA THR A 50 -4.85 -12.14 -17.68
C THR A 50 -3.91 -12.75 -16.64
N THR A 51 -3.14 -13.77 -17.02
CA THR A 51 -2.18 -14.38 -16.09
C THR A 51 -0.92 -13.51 -15.98
N ILE A 52 -0.60 -13.10 -14.76
CA ILE A 52 0.55 -12.28 -14.42
C ILE A 52 1.47 -12.99 -13.44
N VAL A 53 2.74 -12.60 -13.42
CA VAL A 53 3.69 -12.97 -12.36
C VAL A 53 3.51 -12.01 -11.19
N ALA A 54 2.68 -12.34 -10.21
CA ALA A 54 2.41 -11.47 -9.07
C ALA A 54 3.53 -11.51 -8.02
N ILE A 55 4.15 -12.67 -7.80
CA ILE A 55 5.27 -12.85 -6.89
C ILE A 55 6.51 -13.21 -7.73
N PRO A 56 7.51 -12.31 -7.87
CA PRO A 56 8.66 -12.56 -8.74
C PRO A 56 9.59 -13.66 -8.20
N GLU A 57 9.79 -14.71 -9.00
CA GLU A 57 10.60 -15.90 -8.69
C GLU A 57 12.12 -15.60 -8.66
N TRP A 58 12.54 -14.51 -9.32
CA TRP A 58 13.96 -14.12 -9.43
C TRP A 58 14.47 -13.29 -8.25
N THR A 59 13.65 -13.08 -7.21
CA THR A 59 14.07 -12.30 -6.04
C THR A 59 14.95 -13.14 -5.12
N THR A 60 16.23 -12.76 -4.99
CA THR A 60 17.22 -13.40 -4.10
C THR A 60 17.08 -13.01 -2.63
N GLY A 61 16.00 -12.32 -2.25
CA GLY A 61 15.74 -11.79 -0.91
C GLY A 61 14.43 -12.33 -0.33
N SER A 62 13.61 -11.46 0.26
CA SER A 62 12.25 -11.87 0.61
C SER A 62 11.48 -12.15 -0.68
N LYS A 63 11.06 -13.41 -0.87
CA LYS A 63 10.31 -13.87 -2.05
C LYS A 63 9.04 -13.04 -2.30
N PHE A 64 8.57 -12.29 -1.30
CA PHE A 64 7.37 -11.47 -1.37
C PHE A 64 7.57 -10.06 -1.95
N TYR A 65 8.81 -9.58 -2.07
CA TYR A 65 9.07 -8.15 -2.31
C TYR A 65 10.14 -7.90 -3.38
N GLU A 66 9.74 -7.31 -4.49
CA GLU A 66 10.65 -6.60 -5.40
C GLU A 66 10.26 -5.12 -5.46
N ILE A 67 11.05 -4.27 -4.82
CA ILE A 67 10.72 -2.85 -4.70
C ILE A 67 10.39 -2.22 -6.08
N GLY A 68 9.26 -1.52 -6.12
CA GLY A 68 8.78 -0.85 -7.32
C GLY A 68 8.11 -1.79 -8.33
N TYR A 69 7.79 -3.03 -7.98
CA TYR A 69 7.08 -3.99 -8.84
C TYR A 69 5.67 -4.28 -8.33
N GLY A 70 4.66 -4.13 -9.18
CA GLY A 70 3.28 -4.46 -8.85
C GLY A 70 2.77 -3.83 -7.54
N TYR A 71 2.29 -4.65 -6.61
CA TYR A 71 1.77 -4.17 -5.32
C TYR A 71 2.83 -3.66 -4.34
N THR A 72 4.13 -3.75 -4.68
CA THR A 72 5.24 -3.17 -3.91
C THR A 72 5.73 -1.85 -4.50
N SER A 73 4.77 -1.02 -4.90
CA SER A 73 4.95 0.26 -5.58
C SER A 73 5.53 1.38 -4.71
N TYR A 74 6.08 2.42 -5.35
CA TYR A 74 6.44 3.66 -4.67
C TYR A 74 5.22 4.56 -4.44
N PRO A 75 5.20 5.31 -3.32
CA PRO A 75 4.17 6.30 -3.09
C PRO A 75 4.31 7.50 -4.04
N THR A 76 3.23 8.25 -4.18
CA THR A 76 3.21 9.52 -4.93
C THR A 76 2.65 10.64 -4.06
N TYR A 77 2.76 11.88 -4.56
CA TYR A 77 2.20 13.05 -3.89
C TYR A 77 0.67 13.10 -3.92
N GLU A 78 0.03 12.34 -4.82
CA GLU A 78 -1.42 12.27 -4.91
C GLU A 78 -1.95 11.03 -4.22
N LYS A 79 -2.91 11.24 -3.33
CA LYS A 79 -3.54 10.17 -2.57
C LYS A 79 -4.20 9.15 -3.51
N GLY A 80 -3.95 7.87 -3.26
CA GLY A 80 -4.53 6.77 -4.03
C GLY A 80 -3.79 6.46 -5.32
N TRP A 81 -2.67 7.14 -5.62
CA TRP A 81 -1.86 6.89 -6.80
C TRP A 81 -0.50 6.32 -6.44
N ARG A 82 -0.05 5.34 -7.24
CA ARG A 82 1.20 4.61 -7.07
C ARG A 82 2.06 4.71 -8.30
N TYR A 83 3.37 4.76 -8.10
CA TYR A 83 4.35 4.73 -9.19
C TYR A 83 5.10 3.40 -9.19
N VAL A 84 4.98 2.65 -10.28
CA VAL A 84 5.33 1.23 -10.28
C VAL A 84 5.75 0.72 -11.66
N ARG A 85 6.63 -0.28 -11.70
CA ARG A 85 6.77 -1.18 -12.84
C ARG A 85 5.54 -2.12 -12.92
N PRO A 86 4.89 -2.26 -14.09
CA PRO A 86 3.73 -3.12 -14.25
C PRO A 86 4.04 -4.58 -13.94
N PHE A 87 3.01 -5.37 -13.67
CA PHE A 87 3.16 -6.81 -13.62
C PHE A 87 3.57 -7.37 -14.98
N ILE A 88 4.49 -8.33 -14.96
CA ILE A 88 4.90 -9.09 -16.14
C ILE A 88 3.82 -10.12 -16.49
N LEU A 89 3.50 -10.24 -17.77
CA LEU A 89 2.59 -11.26 -18.26
C LEU A 89 3.26 -12.64 -18.19
N ALA A 90 2.52 -13.67 -17.82
CA ALA A 90 3.07 -15.02 -17.67
C ALA A 90 3.63 -15.63 -18.96
N ASP A 91 3.14 -15.17 -20.10
CA ASP A 91 3.54 -15.60 -21.45
C ASP A 91 4.65 -14.73 -22.05
N ASP A 92 5.13 -13.72 -21.33
CA ASP A 92 6.17 -12.82 -21.83
C ASP A 92 7.55 -13.50 -21.79
N LEU A 93 8.17 -13.62 -22.96
CA LEU A 93 9.43 -14.36 -23.12
C LEU A 93 10.66 -13.53 -22.74
N ASN A 94 10.52 -12.20 -22.60
CA ASN A 94 11.60 -11.27 -22.23
C ASN A 94 11.19 -10.36 -21.04
N PRO A 95 11.09 -10.90 -19.82
CA PRO A 95 10.65 -10.17 -18.63
C PRO A 95 11.61 -9.03 -18.18
N VAL A 96 12.82 -8.97 -18.74
CA VAL A 96 13.93 -8.13 -18.25
C VAL A 96 13.90 -6.70 -18.82
N ASP A 97 13.14 -6.42 -19.89
CA ASP A 97 13.22 -5.13 -20.60
C ASP A 97 12.20 -4.07 -20.17
N ASN A 98 11.23 -4.40 -19.31
CA ASN A 98 10.21 -3.43 -18.90
C ASN A 98 10.58 -2.71 -17.59
N GLU A 99 11.68 -1.95 -17.63
CA GLU A 99 12.09 -1.05 -16.54
C GLU A 99 11.23 0.23 -16.47
N GLN A 100 10.27 0.39 -17.38
CA GLN A 100 9.43 1.58 -17.42
C GLN A 100 8.45 1.60 -16.24
N PHE A 101 8.42 2.73 -15.54
CA PHE A 101 7.48 2.98 -14.47
C PHE A 101 6.26 3.76 -14.97
N TYR A 102 5.12 3.47 -14.38
CA TYR A 102 3.85 4.10 -14.66
C TYR A 102 3.11 4.44 -13.37
N TYR A 103 2.15 5.35 -13.51
CA TYR A 103 1.15 5.63 -12.50
C TYR A 103 0.01 4.61 -12.60
N VAL A 104 -0.44 4.11 -11.45
CA VAL A 104 -1.58 3.20 -11.33
C VAL A 104 -2.39 3.55 -10.09
N ASP A 105 -3.69 3.30 -10.15
CA ASP A 105 -4.58 3.42 -9.01
C ASP A 105 -4.24 2.38 -7.94
N MET A 106 -4.17 2.83 -6.69
CA MET A 106 -3.86 2.01 -5.53
C MET A 106 -4.88 0.89 -5.31
N GLY A 107 -6.18 1.19 -5.51
CA GLY A 107 -7.24 0.20 -5.39
C GLY A 107 -7.05 -0.96 -6.36
N SER A 108 -6.48 -0.68 -7.54
CA SER A 108 -6.17 -1.71 -8.52
C SER A 108 -5.06 -2.66 -8.07
N LEU A 109 -4.01 -2.13 -7.43
CA LEU A 109 -2.95 -2.94 -6.82
C LEU A 109 -3.43 -3.71 -5.59
N GLU A 110 -4.28 -3.08 -4.77
CA GLU A 110 -4.91 -3.70 -3.61
C GLU A 110 -5.78 -4.90 -4.01
N ALA A 111 -6.53 -4.81 -5.12
CA ALA A 111 -7.31 -5.92 -5.66
C ALA A 111 -6.44 -7.11 -6.08
N VAL A 112 -5.30 -6.86 -6.74
CA VAL A 112 -4.33 -7.91 -7.08
C VAL A 112 -3.76 -8.54 -5.80
N LEU A 113 -3.39 -7.72 -4.81
CA LEU A 113 -2.86 -8.19 -3.54
C LEU A 113 -3.89 -9.04 -2.77
N ASP A 114 -5.17 -8.69 -2.79
CA ASP A 114 -6.24 -9.52 -2.23
C ASP A 114 -6.23 -10.92 -2.85
N LYS A 115 -6.09 -11.00 -4.18
CA LYS A 115 -6.02 -12.29 -4.87
C LYS A 115 -4.77 -13.07 -4.49
N VAL A 116 -3.61 -12.40 -4.37
CA VAL A 116 -2.36 -13.03 -3.90
C VAL A 116 -2.53 -13.61 -2.51
N ILE A 117 -3.15 -12.87 -1.58
CA ILE A 117 -3.42 -13.32 -0.21
C ILE A 117 -4.40 -14.51 -0.22
N GLU A 118 -5.46 -14.45 -1.03
CA GLU A 118 -6.47 -15.50 -1.15
C GLU A 118 -5.85 -16.84 -1.56
N VAL A 119 -5.00 -16.84 -2.58
CA VAL A 119 -4.45 -18.08 -3.17
C VAL A 119 -3.22 -18.62 -2.42
N ASN A 120 -2.60 -17.83 -1.54
CA ASN A 120 -1.41 -18.22 -0.78
C ASN A 120 -1.72 -18.34 0.72
N GLN A 121 -2.05 -19.56 1.18
CA GLN A 121 -2.27 -19.85 2.60
C GLN A 121 -1.12 -19.47 3.53
N PRO A 122 0.17 -19.67 3.15
CA PRO A 122 1.29 -19.19 3.97
C PRO A 122 1.23 -17.69 4.25
N PHE A 123 0.81 -16.90 3.26
CA PHE A 123 0.71 -15.45 3.41
C PHE A 123 -0.43 -15.07 4.36
N GLN A 124 -1.57 -15.75 4.30
CA GLN A 124 -2.65 -15.56 5.28
C GLN A 124 -2.21 -15.91 6.70
N ALA A 125 -1.43 -16.99 6.86
CA ALA A 125 -0.91 -17.40 8.14
C ALA A 125 0.03 -16.35 8.73
N GLU A 126 0.95 -15.79 7.92
CA GLU A 126 1.85 -14.73 8.33
C GLU A 126 1.10 -13.46 8.77
N ILE A 127 0.10 -13.02 8.00
CA ILE A 127 -0.75 -11.89 8.39
C ILE A 127 -1.45 -12.13 9.74
N ARG A 128 -1.96 -13.35 9.96
CA ARG A 128 -2.64 -13.72 11.21
C ARG A 128 -1.67 -13.85 12.38
N GLN A 129 -0.44 -14.32 12.16
CA GLN A 129 0.61 -14.40 13.19
C GLN A 129 1.00 -13.01 13.72
N GLN A 130 0.92 -11.98 12.89
CA GLN A 130 1.08 -10.57 13.30
C GLN A 130 -0.13 -10.02 14.08
N GLY A 131 -1.17 -10.83 14.31
CA GLY A 131 -2.42 -10.40 14.97
C GLY A 131 -3.27 -9.46 14.12
N TRP A 132 -3.07 -9.43 12.79
CA TRP A 132 -3.81 -8.57 11.89
C TRP A 132 -4.99 -9.30 11.24
N SER A 133 -6.07 -8.57 10.97
CA SER A 133 -7.08 -9.03 10.02
C SER A 133 -6.50 -9.04 8.61
N LEU A 134 -7.04 -9.86 7.70
CA LEU A 134 -6.57 -9.92 6.31
C LEU A 134 -6.58 -8.54 5.64
N LYS A 135 -7.65 -7.76 5.85
CA LYS A 135 -7.75 -6.39 5.34
C LYS A 135 -6.68 -5.45 5.91
N LYS A 136 -6.35 -5.58 7.19
CA LYS A 136 -5.25 -4.81 7.79
C LYS A 136 -3.90 -5.25 7.23
N GLY A 137 -3.69 -6.55 7.06
CA GLY A 137 -2.49 -7.11 6.43
C GLY A 137 -2.30 -6.58 5.01
N GLN A 138 -3.32 -6.66 4.16
CA GLN A 138 -3.35 -6.08 2.82
C GLN A 138 -2.97 -4.60 2.85
N HIS A 139 -3.62 -3.80 3.71
CA HIS A 139 -3.36 -2.37 3.83
C HIS A 139 -1.90 -2.07 4.20
N VAL A 140 -1.34 -2.83 5.15
CA VAL A 140 0.06 -2.68 5.60
C VAL A 140 1.04 -3.10 4.50
N VAL A 141 0.80 -4.23 3.83
CA VAL A 141 1.67 -4.72 2.76
C VAL A 141 1.70 -3.76 1.57
N ALA A 142 0.53 -3.28 1.12
CA ALA A 142 0.43 -2.31 0.01
C ALA A 142 1.11 -0.96 0.32
N ARG A 143 1.39 -0.67 1.60
CA ARG A 143 2.03 0.57 2.09
C ARG A 143 3.37 0.29 2.77
N TYR A 144 3.95 -0.88 2.56
CA TYR A 144 5.21 -1.25 3.19
C TYR A 144 6.33 -0.26 2.86
N ILE A 145 6.43 0.12 1.57
CA ILE A 145 7.41 1.11 1.10
C ILE A 145 7.17 2.48 1.74
N ASP A 146 5.92 2.94 1.83
CA ASP A 146 5.55 4.20 2.47
C ASP A 146 6.02 4.26 3.92
N ASN A 147 5.77 3.19 4.68
CA ASN A 147 6.16 3.10 6.08
C ASN A 147 7.67 3.09 6.23
N ALA A 148 8.38 2.33 5.38
CA ALA A 148 9.84 2.31 5.38
C ALA A 148 10.43 3.70 5.09
N LEU A 149 9.92 4.41 4.07
CA LEU A 149 10.39 5.76 3.75
C LEU A 149 10.09 6.77 4.87
N TYR A 150 8.92 6.65 5.52
CA TYR A 150 8.56 7.50 6.65
C TYR A 150 9.46 7.27 7.86
N GLN A 151 9.72 6.01 8.21
CA GLN A 151 10.58 5.64 9.34
C GLN A 151 12.02 6.15 9.17
N HIS A 152 12.50 6.28 7.93
CA HIS A 152 13.80 6.85 7.62
C HIS A 152 13.77 8.38 7.42
N GLY A 153 12.62 9.04 7.63
CA GLY A 153 12.47 10.48 7.48
C GLY A 153 12.57 11.00 6.04
N VAL A 154 12.43 10.10 5.04
CA VAL A 154 12.62 10.42 3.62
C VAL A 154 11.34 10.99 3.01
N TYR A 155 10.20 10.37 3.30
CA TYR A 155 8.95 10.72 2.64
C TYR A 155 7.73 10.43 3.51
N LEU A 156 6.75 11.33 3.47
CA LEU A 156 5.47 11.17 4.14
C LEU A 156 4.36 11.01 3.11
N SER A 157 3.99 9.76 2.84
CA SER A 157 2.94 9.44 1.87
C SER A 157 1.56 9.89 2.36
N PRO A 158 0.73 10.50 1.49
CA PRO A 158 -0.67 10.85 1.81
C PRO A 158 -1.54 9.60 2.08
N ASP A 159 -1.08 8.42 1.67
CA ASP A 159 -1.76 7.14 1.88
C ASP A 159 -1.36 6.43 3.18
N LEU A 160 -0.35 6.93 3.90
CA LEU A 160 0.18 6.29 5.12
C LEU A 160 -0.78 6.42 6.31
N PHE A 161 -1.47 7.56 6.42
CA PHE A 161 -2.38 7.80 7.53
C PHE A 161 -3.82 7.43 7.18
N TYR A 162 -4.41 6.58 8.01
CA TYR A 162 -5.86 6.54 8.14
C TYR A 162 -6.35 7.93 8.57
N LYS A 163 -7.54 8.36 8.12
CA LYS A 163 -8.10 9.70 8.40
C LYS A 163 -7.79 10.13 9.84
N VAL A 164 -7.03 11.21 10.01
CA VAL A 164 -6.70 11.80 11.33
C VAL A 164 -7.98 12.15 12.10
N ILE A 165 -9.11 12.31 11.42
CA ILE A 165 -10.44 12.37 12.02
C ILE A 165 -11.09 10.99 11.94
N ASP A 166 -10.75 10.14 12.90
CA ASP A 166 -11.53 8.95 13.26
C ASP A 166 -12.66 9.37 14.22
N ARG A 167 -13.74 8.58 14.30
CA ARG A 167 -14.83 8.72 15.29
C ARG A 167 -14.31 8.99 16.69
N TRP A 168 -13.24 8.30 17.11
CA TRP A 168 -12.62 8.53 18.41
C TRP A 168 -11.99 9.91 18.55
N ASN A 169 -11.27 10.39 17.53
CA ASN A 169 -10.67 11.72 17.55
C ASN A 169 -11.75 12.82 17.52
N ALA A 170 -12.86 12.59 16.80
CA ALA A 170 -14.02 13.48 16.83
C ALA A 170 -14.69 13.53 18.22
N ILE A 171 -14.85 12.37 18.88
CA ILE A 171 -15.39 12.28 20.25
C ILE A 171 -14.47 13.02 21.23
N LEU A 172 -13.15 12.80 21.16
CA LEU A 172 -12.17 13.44 22.03
C LEU A 172 -12.14 14.96 21.85
N LEU A 173 -12.15 15.45 20.61
CA LEU A 173 -12.24 16.89 20.31
C LEU A 173 -13.54 17.49 20.85
N GLY A 174 -14.67 16.78 20.72
CA GLY A 174 -15.95 17.18 21.31
C GLY A 174 -15.89 17.27 22.83
N ALA A 175 -15.30 16.28 23.50
CA ALA A 175 -15.14 16.26 24.95
C ALA A 175 -14.27 17.43 25.46
N ILE A 176 -13.16 17.70 24.78
CA ILE A 176 -12.30 18.87 25.08
C ILE A 176 -13.10 20.17 24.93
N GLY A 177 -13.89 20.30 23.86
CA GLY A 177 -14.76 21.47 23.66
C GLY A 177 -15.75 21.68 24.80
N ILE A 178 -16.37 20.61 25.31
CA ILE A 178 -17.31 20.67 26.45
C ILE A 178 -16.59 21.08 27.74
N ILE A 179 -15.40 20.53 28.01
CA ILE A 179 -14.59 20.88 29.19
C ILE A 179 -14.19 22.36 29.16
N VAL A 180 -13.75 22.86 28.00
CA VAL A 180 -13.39 24.27 27.83
C VAL A 180 -14.62 25.17 28.01
N ALA A 181 -15.76 24.82 27.40
CA ALA A 181 -16.99 25.58 27.54
C ALA A 181 -17.49 25.65 28.98
N THR A 182 -17.50 24.52 29.70
CA THR A 182 -17.91 24.45 31.11
C THR A 182 -16.96 25.23 32.02
N TYR A 183 -15.65 25.17 31.77
CA TYR A 183 -14.66 25.97 32.51
C TYR A 183 -14.84 27.48 32.30
N LEU A 184 -15.07 27.92 31.06
CA LEU A 184 -15.28 29.33 30.72
C LEU A 184 -16.60 29.86 31.29
N LEU A 185 -17.69 29.10 31.18
CA LEU A 185 -19.00 29.47 31.75
C LEU A 185 -18.97 29.47 33.29
N GLY A 186 -18.29 28.50 33.91
CA GLY A 186 -18.08 28.45 35.36
C GLY A 186 -17.33 29.68 35.88
N ARG A 187 -16.31 30.16 35.16
CA ARG A 187 -15.60 31.41 35.50
C ARG A 187 -16.46 32.67 35.31
N GLY A 188 -17.27 32.73 34.25
CA GLY A 188 -18.18 33.87 34.00
C GLY A 188 -19.22 34.04 35.11
N THR A 189 -19.79 32.94 35.61
CA THR A 189 -20.77 32.98 36.70
C THR A 189 -20.17 33.35 38.06
N TRP A 190 -18.88 33.07 38.30
CA TRP A 190 -18.20 33.47 39.54
C TRP A 190 -17.81 34.95 39.55
N SER A 191 -17.42 35.52 38.40
CA SER A 191 -17.09 36.95 38.30
C SER A 191 -18.31 37.88 38.40
N SER A 192 -19.52 37.39 38.14
CA SER A 192 -20.77 38.17 38.19
C SER A 192 -21.44 38.19 39.57
N ARG A 193 -20.86 37.54 40.59
CA ARG A 193 -21.40 37.43 41.96
C ARG A 193 -20.67 38.32 42.99
N LYS A 194 -20.06 39.43 42.56
CA LYS A 194 -19.55 40.48 43.47
C LYS A 194 -20.35 41.75 43.30
#